data_AF-A0A098AVB3-F1
#
_entry.id   AF-A0A098AVB3-F1
#
_cell.length_a   1.000
_cell.length_b   1.000
_cell.length_c   1.000
_cell.angle_alpha   90.00
_cell.angle_beta   90.00
_cell.angle_gamma   90.00
#
_symmetry.space_group_name_H-M   'P 1'
#
loop_
_entity.id
_entity.type
_entity.pdbx_description
1 polymer ?
#
loop_
_entity_poly.entity_id
_entity_poly.type
_entity_poly.pdbx_seq_one_letter_code
_entity_poly.pdbx_strand_id
1 'polypeptide(L)'
;MDTALTLRVACEEGKCLENDQISSLLSQSALVRKLTTDFVDHPLFAVFRIMGLSEIPYMERLPYTQKMVDYINRNIATAQGFSCLGGMEEIVPCYNAMLLEAYCRLGLADSKEAQAALSWIEQYQLFERNQTTSWPHKGVCKHGGCLGKTPCYIGISKTVRALTTYSEFVKHENWNVEKLLVQGTGYMLRHKMFQRLSDGKPISSHITDIMFPQSYALSLTDLTYIVGKR
;
A
#
# COMPACT_ATOMS: atom_id res chain seq x y z
N MET A 1 17.88 -14.63 -14.80
CA MET A 1 16.97 -13.58 -14.29
C MET A 1 15.56 -14.15 -14.34
N ASP A 2 14.74 -13.98 -13.29
CA ASP A 2 13.34 -14.45 -13.32
C ASP A 2 12.53 -13.66 -14.37
N THR A 3 11.64 -14.30 -15.12
CA THR A 3 10.90 -13.67 -16.22
C THR A 3 9.89 -12.61 -15.74
N ALA A 4 9.44 -12.66 -14.48
CA ALA A 4 8.64 -11.58 -13.91
C ALA A 4 9.46 -10.29 -13.73
N LEU A 5 10.77 -10.41 -13.44
CA LEU A 5 11.66 -9.25 -13.40
C LEU A 5 11.93 -8.71 -14.81
N THR A 6 12.12 -9.59 -15.80
CA THR A 6 12.22 -9.18 -17.21
C THR A 6 10.99 -8.39 -17.65
N LEU A 7 9.79 -8.88 -17.29
CA LEU A 7 8.53 -8.21 -17.58
C LEU A 7 8.46 -6.84 -16.90
N ARG A 8 8.83 -6.75 -15.62
CA ARG A 8 8.86 -5.49 -14.86
C ARG A 8 9.77 -4.45 -15.51
N VAL A 9 11.01 -4.83 -15.84
CA VAL A 9 11.99 -3.93 -16.48
C VAL A 9 11.47 -3.46 -17.84
N ALA A 10 10.89 -4.35 -18.65
CA ALA A 10 10.32 -3.97 -19.94
C ALA A 10 9.19 -2.94 -19.81
N CYS A 11 8.30 -3.10 -18.82
CA CYS A 11 7.24 -2.11 -18.54
C CYS A 11 7.81 -0.77 -18.09
N GLU A 12 8.84 -0.76 -17.23
CA GLU A 12 9.49 0.47 -16.74
C GLU A 12 10.24 1.22 -17.87
N GLU A 13 10.78 0.49 -18.84
CA GLU A 13 11.38 1.05 -20.06
C GLU A 13 10.34 1.47 -21.11
N GLY A 14 9.03 1.34 -20.84
CA GLY A 14 7.96 1.70 -21.75
C GLY A 14 7.85 0.80 -22.98
N LYS A 15 8.40 -0.42 -22.94
CA LYS A 15 8.32 -1.37 -24.06
C LYS A 15 6.90 -1.90 -24.20
N CYS A 16 6.38 -1.88 -25.42
CA CYS A 16 5.11 -2.52 -25.75
C CYS A 16 5.35 -4.02 -25.91
N LEU A 17 4.66 -4.84 -25.10
CA LEU A 17 4.71 -6.29 -25.16
C LEU A 17 3.37 -6.83 -25.64
N GLU A 18 3.42 -7.79 -26.55
CA GLU A 18 2.23 -8.49 -27.03
C GLU A 18 1.64 -9.40 -25.94
N ASN A 19 0.34 -9.67 -26.01
CA ASN A 19 -0.35 -10.48 -25.00
C ASN A 19 0.24 -11.89 -24.82
N ASP A 20 0.70 -12.51 -25.90
CA ASP A 20 1.34 -13.82 -25.86
C ASP A 20 2.71 -13.76 -25.17
N GLN A 21 3.46 -12.67 -25.35
CA GLN A 21 4.74 -12.46 -24.68
C GLN A 21 4.55 -12.27 -23.17
N ILE A 22 3.57 -11.46 -22.77
CA ILE A 22 3.20 -11.26 -21.36
C ILE A 22 2.84 -12.59 -20.72
N SER A 23 1.96 -13.36 -21.38
CA SER A 23 1.50 -14.67 -20.88
C SER A 23 2.66 -15.68 -20.75
N SER A 24 3.56 -15.71 -21.74
CA SER A 24 4.75 -16.54 -21.71
C SER A 24 5.70 -16.15 -20.56
N LEU A 25 5.94 -14.85 -20.34
CA LEU A 25 6.81 -14.38 -19.26
C LEU A 25 6.23 -14.71 -17.87
N LEU A 26 4.93 -14.52 -17.66
CA LEU A 26 4.28 -14.85 -16.39
C LEU A 26 4.31 -16.36 -16.11
N SER A 27 3.98 -17.20 -17.09
CA SER A 27 3.93 -18.67 -16.92
C SER A 27 5.31 -19.31 -16.67
N GLN A 28 6.37 -18.71 -17.19
CA GLN A 28 7.74 -19.19 -17.00
C GLN A 28 8.39 -18.72 -15.71
N SER A 29 7.79 -17.77 -14.99
CA SER A 29 8.37 -17.19 -13.77
C SER A 29 8.29 -18.17 -12.60
N ALA A 30 9.44 -18.43 -11.97
CA ALA A 30 9.50 -19.22 -10.74
C ALA A 30 8.91 -18.44 -9.57
N LEU A 31 9.08 -17.11 -9.56
CA LEU A 31 8.48 -16.22 -8.58
C LEU A 31 6.95 -16.23 -8.67
N VAL A 32 6.38 -16.05 -9.87
CA VAL A 32 4.92 -16.11 -10.08
C VAL A 32 4.39 -17.45 -9.62
N ARG A 33 5.01 -18.56 -10.06
CA ARG A 33 4.62 -19.90 -9.62
C ARG A 33 4.60 -20.01 -8.10
N LYS A 34 5.65 -19.57 -7.41
CA LYS A 34 5.72 -19.58 -5.95
C LYS A 34 4.61 -18.74 -5.31
N LEU A 35 4.35 -17.54 -5.84
CA LEU A 35 3.30 -16.65 -5.35
C LEU A 35 1.89 -17.17 -5.62
N THR A 36 1.69 -18.09 -6.56
CA THR A 36 0.36 -18.61 -6.90
C THR A 36 0.17 -20.09 -6.53
N THR A 37 1.08 -20.70 -5.77
CA THR A 37 1.00 -22.14 -5.43
C THR A 37 0.06 -22.43 -4.26
N ASP A 38 0.07 -21.58 -3.23
CA ASP A 38 -0.64 -21.78 -1.99
C ASP A 38 -1.71 -20.71 -1.77
N PHE A 39 -2.78 -21.04 -1.05
CA PHE A 39 -3.77 -20.07 -0.60
C PHE A 39 -4.15 -20.41 0.84
N VAL A 40 -4.02 -19.43 1.73
CA VAL A 40 -4.46 -19.53 3.12
C VAL A 40 -5.60 -18.56 3.32
N ASP A 41 -6.73 -19.09 3.83
CA ASP A 41 -7.90 -18.32 4.22
C ASP A 41 -7.60 -17.52 5.50
N HIS A 42 -6.83 -16.46 5.36
CA HIS A 42 -6.47 -15.57 6.47
C HIS A 42 -6.29 -14.13 5.97
N PRO A 43 -6.90 -13.11 6.60
CA PRO A 43 -6.81 -11.72 6.14
C PRO A 43 -5.38 -11.21 5.94
N LEU A 44 -4.50 -11.42 6.92
CA LEU A 44 -3.10 -11.00 6.79
C LEU A 44 -2.33 -11.76 5.70
N PHE A 45 -2.67 -13.03 5.44
CA PHE A 45 -2.07 -13.75 4.31
C PHE A 45 -2.45 -13.06 3.00
N ALA A 46 -3.73 -12.74 2.84
CA ALA A 46 -4.24 -12.08 1.64
C ALA A 46 -3.60 -10.70 1.42
N VAL A 47 -3.44 -9.89 2.48
CA VAL A 47 -2.76 -8.59 2.41
C VAL A 47 -1.34 -8.74 1.88
N PHE A 48 -0.50 -9.54 2.53
CA PHE A 48 0.90 -9.64 2.11
C PHE A 48 1.06 -10.36 0.78
N ARG A 49 0.15 -11.29 0.46
CA ARG A 49 0.13 -11.96 -0.85
C ARG A 49 -0.20 -10.97 -1.95
N ILE A 50 -1.25 -10.16 -1.82
CA ILE A 50 -1.62 -9.18 -2.85
C ILE A 50 -0.55 -8.10 -3.03
N MET A 51 0.16 -7.71 -1.96
CA MET A 51 1.31 -6.81 -2.08
C MET A 51 2.36 -7.39 -3.04
N GLY A 52 2.75 -8.65 -2.84
CA GLY A 52 3.74 -9.31 -3.71
C GLY A 52 3.25 -9.48 -5.15
N LEU A 53 1.98 -9.85 -5.35
CA LEU A 53 1.38 -9.96 -6.69
C LEU A 53 1.36 -8.61 -7.40
N SER A 54 0.99 -7.52 -6.70
CA SER A 54 0.84 -6.18 -7.28
C SER A 54 2.14 -5.53 -7.75
N GLU A 55 3.31 -6.04 -7.33
CA GLU A 55 4.61 -5.56 -7.81
C GLU A 55 4.93 -6.04 -9.23
N ILE A 56 4.34 -7.17 -9.65
CA ILE A 56 4.57 -7.78 -10.96
C ILE A 56 3.48 -7.28 -11.93
N PRO A 57 3.84 -6.65 -13.07
CA PRO A 57 2.85 -6.18 -14.04
C PRO A 57 1.97 -7.31 -14.57
N TYR A 58 0.72 -6.98 -14.89
CA TYR A 58 -0.27 -7.89 -15.51
C TYR A 58 -0.73 -9.06 -14.64
N MET A 59 -0.43 -9.06 -13.33
CA MET A 59 -0.86 -10.12 -12.43
C MET A 59 -2.37 -10.18 -12.25
N GLU A 60 -3.11 -9.11 -12.50
CA GLU A 60 -4.59 -9.08 -12.49
C GLU A 60 -5.22 -10.04 -13.51
N ARG A 61 -4.46 -10.47 -14.52
CA ARG A 61 -4.89 -11.43 -15.53
C ARG A 61 -4.95 -12.86 -15.01
N LEU A 62 -4.23 -13.17 -13.93
CA LEU A 62 -4.16 -14.54 -13.41
C LEU A 62 -5.40 -14.88 -12.56
N PRO A 63 -6.01 -16.06 -12.76
CA PRO A 63 -7.14 -16.51 -11.94
C PRO A 63 -6.86 -16.52 -10.44
N TYR A 64 -5.61 -16.81 -10.05
CA TYR A 64 -5.20 -16.76 -8.64
C TYR A 64 -5.32 -15.36 -8.06
N THR A 65 -4.87 -14.33 -8.79
CA THR A 65 -4.94 -12.93 -8.34
C THR A 65 -6.40 -12.48 -8.26
N GLN A 66 -7.24 -12.85 -9.22
CA GLN A 66 -8.67 -12.57 -9.19
C GLN A 66 -9.35 -13.20 -7.96
N LYS A 67 -9.03 -14.48 -7.65
CA LYS A 67 -9.48 -15.14 -6.43
C LYS A 67 -9.01 -14.40 -5.16
N MET A 68 -7.80 -13.85 -5.16
CA MET A 68 -7.27 -13.08 -4.03
C MET A 68 -8.03 -11.75 -3.85
N VAL A 69 -8.28 -11.02 -4.94
CA VAL A 69 -9.07 -9.79 -4.93
C VAL A 69 -10.49 -10.07 -4.46
N ASP A 70 -11.13 -11.14 -4.93
CA ASP A 70 -12.45 -11.57 -4.47
C ASP A 70 -12.47 -11.86 -2.97
N TYR A 71 -11.43 -12.52 -2.46
CA TYR A 71 -11.30 -12.78 -1.03
C TYR A 71 -11.20 -11.49 -0.23
N ILE A 72 -10.37 -10.54 -0.67
CA ILE A 72 -10.19 -9.23 -0.01
C ILE A 72 -11.51 -8.46 -0.04
N ASN A 73 -12.19 -8.39 -1.18
CA ASN A 73 -13.47 -7.69 -1.34
C ASN A 73 -14.57 -8.27 -0.44
N ARG A 74 -14.55 -9.58 -0.17
CA ARG A 74 -15.56 -10.24 0.68
C ARG A 74 -15.25 -10.17 2.17
N ASN A 75 -13.98 -10.26 2.56
CA ASN A 75 -13.60 -10.51 3.95
C ASN A 75 -12.83 -9.36 4.61
N ILE A 76 -12.29 -8.43 3.83
CA ILE A 76 -11.43 -7.33 4.33
C ILE A 76 -12.02 -5.96 3.99
N ALA A 77 -12.62 -5.82 2.81
CA ALA A 77 -13.26 -4.58 2.42
C ALA A 77 -14.50 -4.31 3.28
N THR A 78 -14.67 -3.04 3.62
CA THR A 78 -15.81 -2.50 4.35
C THR A 78 -16.39 -1.33 3.56
N ALA A 79 -17.52 -0.76 4.01
CA ALA A 79 -18.09 0.42 3.35
C ALA A 79 -17.19 1.67 3.44
N GLN A 80 -16.17 1.67 4.31
CA GLN A 80 -15.29 2.83 4.56
C GLN A 80 -13.80 2.51 4.34
N GLY A 81 -13.46 1.42 3.64
CA GLY A 81 -12.07 1.03 3.38
C GLY A 81 -11.76 -0.38 3.85
N PHE A 82 -10.47 -0.71 3.97
CA PHE A 82 -10.03 -2.07 4.28
C PHE A 82 -9.69 -2.26 5.76
N SER A 83 -10.16 -3.37 6.35
CA SER A 83 -9.84 -3.78 7.72
C SER A 83 -9.48 -5.25 7.80
N CYS A 84 -8.26 -5.52 8.24
CA CYS A 84 -7.71 -6.88 8.30
C CYS A 84 -7.77 -7.48 9.71
N LEU A 85 -8.20 -6.71 10.71
CA LEU A 85 -8.05 -7.05 12.14
C LEU A 85 -9.37 -7.11 12.94
N GLY A 86 -10.47 -6.53 12.44
CA GLY A 86 -11.73 -6.56 13.18
C GLY A 86 -12.86 -5.72 12.60
N GLY A 87 -12.96 -5.65 11.27
CA GLY A 87 -14.05 -4.92 10.60
C GLY A 87 -13.91 -3.40 10.65
N MET A 88 -14.99 -2.69 10.32
CA MET A 88 -14.98 -1.24 10.06
C MET A 88 -14.34 -0.42 11.19
N GLU A 89 -14.63 -0.75 12.45
CA GLU A 89 -14.11 0.00 13.62
C GLU A 89 -12.58 -0.07 13.76
N GLU A 90 -11.95 -1.03 13.10
CA GLU A 90 -10.53 -1.38 13.18
C GLU A 90 -9.78 -1.14 11.88
N ILE A 91 -10.26 -0.22 11.03
CA ILE A 91 -9.47 0.25 9.88
C ILE A 91 -8.17 0.87 10.40
N VAL A 92 -7.08 0.14 10.21
CA VAL A 92 -5.73 0.61 10.57
C VAL A 92 -5.12 1.30 9.34
N PRO A 93 -4.69 2.57 9.45
CA PRO A 93 -4.12 3.34 8.35
C PRO A 93 -3.16 2.60 7.43
N CYS A 94 -2.18 1.89 8.00
CA CYS A 94 -1.13 1.23 7.21
C CYS A 94 -1.68 0.10 6.35
N TYR A 95 -2.63 -0.71 6.84
CA TYR A 95 -3.21 -1.80 6.06
C TYR A 95 -4.19 -1.27 5.01
N ASN A 96 -4.97 -0.24 5.35
CA ASN A 96 -5.84 0.43 4.40
C ASN A 96 -5.05 1.03 3.23
N ALA A 97 -3.95 1.74 3.54
CA ALA A 97 -3.06 2.32 2.55
C ALA A 97 -2.33 1.26 1.70
N MET A 98 -1.82 0.19 2.31
CA MET A 98 -1.16 -0.89 1.57
C MET A 98 -2.10 -1.54 0.55
N LEU A 99 -3.35 -1.81 0.93
CA LEU A 99 -4.33 -2.38 0.01
C LEU A 99 -4.77 -1.39 -1.08
N LEU A 100 -4.90 -0.10 -0.76
CA LEU A 100 -5.10 0.93 -1.79
C LEU A 100 -3.97 0.93 -2.81
N GLU A 101 -2.71 0.88 -2.37
CA GLU A 101 -1.54 0.80 -3.27
C GLU A 101 -1.60 -0.44 -4.17
N ALA A 102 -1.89 -1.62 -3.60
CA ALA A 102 -2.01 -2.86 -4.36
C ALA A 102 -3.13 -2.78 -5.40
N TYR A 103 -4.30 -2.23 -5.05
CA TYR A 103 -5.42 -2.07 -5.97
C TYR A 103 -5.06 -1.12 -7.11
N CYS A 104 -4.38 0.00 -6.82
CA CYS A 104 -3.93 0.92 -7.87
C CYS A 104 -3.03 0.22 -8.90
N ARG A 105 -2.04 -0.54 -8.42
CA ARG A 105 -1.09 -1.28 -9.28
C ARG A 105 -1.74 -2.38 -10.11
N LEU A 106 -2.83 -2.96 -9.61
CA LEU A 106 -3.62 -3.97 -10.32
C LEU A 106 -4.67 -3.37 -11.26
N GLY A 107 -4.68 -2.04 -11.47
CA GLY A 107 -5.66 -1.36 -12.32
C GLY A 107 -7.05 -1.27 -11.71
N LEU A 108 -7.17 -1.39 -10.38
CA LEU A 108 -8.42 -1.37 -9.62
C LEU A 108 -8.62 -0.07 -8.83
N ALA A 109 -7.93 1.02 -9.20
CA ALA A 109 -8.01 2.30 -8.49
C ALA A 109 -9.45 2.85 -8.42
N ASP A 110 -10.26 2.62 -9.46
CA ASP A 110 -11.65 3.09 -9.56
C ASP A 110 -12.67 2.12 -8.93
N SER A 111 -12.20 1.01 -8.33
CA SER A 111 -13.11 0.08 -7.65
C SER A 111 -13.75 0.75 -6.42
N LYS A 112 -14.97 0.33 -6.07
CA LYS A 112 -15.68 0.86 -4.89
C LYS A 112 -14.84 0.70 -3.60
N GLU A 113 -14.08 -0.39 -3.48
CA GLU A 113 -13.24 -0.68 -2.32
C GLU A 113 -12.03 0.25 -2.26
N ALA A 114 -11.34 0.46 -3.38
CA ALA A 114 -10.23 1.41 -3.48
C ALA A 114 -10.69 2.85 -3.21
N GLN A 115 -11.84 3.24 -3.76
CA GLN A 115 -12.42 4.57 -3.52
C GLN A 115 -12.87 4.77 -2.07
N ALA A 116 -13.39 3.72 -1.41
CA ALA A 116 -13.69 3.77 0.02
C ALA A 116 -12.42 3.94 0.86
N ALA A 117 -11.35 3.22 0.52
CA ALA A 117 -10.06 3.34 1.19
C ALA A 117 -9.44 4.74 1.04
N LEU A 118 -9.49 5.30 -0.18
CA LEU A 118 -9.06 6.67 -0.46
C LEU A 118 -9.89 7.69 0.33
N SER A 119 -11.22 7.60 0.26
CA SER A 119 -12.13 8.50 0.99
C SER A 119 -11.85 8.49 2.49
N TRP A 120 -11.54 7.33 3.07
CA TRP A 120 -11.17 7.23 4.47
C TRP A 120 -9.88 7.98 4.79
N ILE A 121 -8.86 7.84 3.94
CA ILE A 121 -7.59 8.57 4.09
C ILE A 121 -7.85 10.08 4.04
N GLU A 122 -8.63 10.53 3.05
CA GLU A 122 -8.94 11.94 2.85
C GLU A 122 -9.69 12.58 4.02
N GLN A 123 -10.56 11.81 4.68
CA GLN A 123 -11.42 12.31 5.75
C GLN A 123 -10.80 12.16 7.15
N TYR A 124 -10.04 11.09 7.41
CA TYR A 124 -9.76 10.66 8.77
C TYR A 124 -8.27 10.51 9.11
N GLN A 125 -7.38 10.41 8.12
CA GLN A 125 -5.95 10.24 8.37
C GLN A 125 -5.37 11.49 9.05
N LEU A 126 -4.66 11.28 10.15
CA LEU A 126 -3.90 12.35 10.81
C LEU A 126 -2.48 12.40 10.24
N PHE A 127 -2.05 13.59 9.82
CA PHE A 127 -0.70 13.86 9.30
C PHE A 127 0.13 14.75 10.23
N GLU A 128 -0.44 15.26 11.31
CA GLU A 128 0.24 16.13 12.27
C GLU A 128 -0.04 15.70 13.72
N ARG A 129 0.85 16.12 14.63
CA ARG A 129 0.64 15.93 16.07
C ARG A 129 -0.46 16.86 16.59
N ASN A 130 -1.10 16.44 17.67
CA ASN A 130 -2.13 17.18 18.40
C ASN A 130 -3.37 17.54 17.55
N GLN A 131 -3.62 16.78 16.48
CA GLN A 131 -4.88 16.80 15.76
C GLN A 131 -5.84 15.75 16.33
N THR A 132 -7.13 15.97 16.09
CA THR A 132 -8.20 15.05 16.45
C THR A 132 -8.88 14.59 15.18
N THR A 133 -9.06 13.29 15.01
CA THR A 133 -9.83 12.72 13.91
C THR A 133 -11.32 12.82 14.21
N SER A 134 -12.15 12.97 13.17
CA SER A 134 -13.60 12.83 13.27
C SER A 134 -14.06 11.37 13.19
N TRP A 135 -13.14 10.42 13.02
CA TRP A 135 -13.45 8.99 12.99
C TRP A 135 -14.14 8.56 14.30
N PRO A 136 -15.37 8.00 14.24
CA PRO A 136 -16.17 7.78 15.44
C PRO A 136 -15.74 6.56 16.26
N HIS A 137 -14.99 5.63 15.67
CA HIS A 137 -14.64 4.37 16.31
C HIS A 137 -13.27 4.41 16.97
N LYS A 138 -13.17 3.79 18.15
CA LYS A 138 -11.91 3.71 18.91
C LYS A 138 -11.16 2.40 18.72
N GLY A 139 -11.69 1.46 17.91
CA GLY A 139 -11.06 0.17 17.66
C GLY A 139 -9.62 0.31 17.15
N VAL A 140 -9.40 1.19 16.17
CA VAL A 140 -8.05 1.54 15.67
C VAL A 140 -7.07 2.07 16.73
N CYS A 141 -7.56 2.70 17.80
CA CYS A 141 -6.70 3.30 18.83
C CYS A 141 -5.93 2.24 19.65
N LYS A 142 -6.36 0.96 19.62
CA LYS A 142 -5.61 -0.14 20.22
C LYS A 142 -4.32 -0.50 19.46
N HIS A 143 -4.13 0.07 18.25
CA HIS A 143 -2.99 -0.22 17.38
C HIS A 143 -2.07 1.00 17.20
N GLY A 144 -0.92 0.98 17.89
CA GLY A 144 0.23 1.82 17.57
C GLY A 144 -0.01 3.34 17.54
N GLY A 145 -1.07 3.84 18.18
CA GLY A 145 -1.39 5.27 18.26
C GLY A 145 -1.85 5.91 16.94
N CYS A 146 -2.31 5.13 15.96
CA CYS A 146 -2.60 5.56 14.58
C CYS A 146 -3.45 6.85 14.46
N LEU A 147 -4.45 7.03 15.33
CA LEU A 147 -5.31 8.23 15.38
C LEU A 147 -5.24 8.96 16.74
N GLY A 148 -4.11 8.80 17.45
CA GLY A 148 -3.85 9.50 18.70
C GLY A 148 -3.21 10.87 18.51
N LYS A 149 -2.92 11.56 19.62
CA LYS A 149 -2.23 12.87 19.60
C LYS A 149 -0.87 12.83 18.91
N THR A 150 -0.20 11.68 18.90
CA THR A 150 1.00 11.46 18.09
C THR A 150 0.66 10.39 17.07
N PRO A 151 0.39 10.77 15.81
CA PRO A 151 0.04 9.78 14.79
C PRO A 151 1.21 8.84 14.50
N CYS A 152 0.87 7.60 14.16
CA CYS A 152 1.84 6.56 13.84
C CYS A 152 2.63 6.92 12.58
N TYR A 153 3.96 6.96 12.68
CA TYR A 153 4.84 7.25 11.55
C TYR A 153 4.70 6.23 10.41
N ILE A 154 4.49 4.95 10.75
CA ILE A 154 4.24 3.88 9.78
C ILE A 154 2.95 4.15 9.00
N GLY A 155 1.87 4.51 9.69
CA GLY A 155 0.59 4.84 9.06
C GLY A 155 0.70 6.01 8.07
N ILE A 156 1.35 7.09 8.48
CA ILE A 156 1.58 8.26 7.61
C ILE A 156 2.41 7.87 6.39
N SER A 157 3.54 7.20 6.58
CA SER A 157 4.45 6.87 5.47
C SER A 157 3.83 5.91 4.47
N LYS A 158 3.09 4.89 4.94
CA LYS A 158 2.34 3.97 4.07
C LYS A 158 1.25 4.72 3.30
N THR A 159 0.59 5.68 3.94
CA THR A 159 -0.39 6.53 3.27
C THR A 159 0.25 7.39 2.18
N VAL A 160 1.38 8.05 2.45
CA VAL A 160 2.11 8.85 1.45
C VAL A 160 2.52 7.98 0.26
N ARG A 161 3.02 6.77 0.51
CA ARG A 161 3.39 5.81 -0.54
C ARG A 161 2.19 5.38 -1.39
N ALA A 162 1.06 5.06 -0.75
CA ALA A 162 -0.17 4.67 -1.43
C ALA A 162 -0.76 5.81 -2.27
N LEU A 163 -0.84 7.02 -1.72
CA LEU A 163 -1.29 8.21 -2.44
C LEU A 163 -0.36 8.55 -3.61
N THR A 164 0.95 8.35 -3.45
CA THR A 164 1.91 8.54 -4.56
C THR A 164 1.64 7.53 -5.68
N THR A 165 1.39 6.27 -5.33
CA THR A 165 1.02 5.25 -6.31
C THR A 165 -0.32 5.57 -6.97
N TYR A 166 -1.31 6.01 -6.19
CA TYR A 166 -2.61 6.40 -6.71
C TYR A 166 -2.47 7.49 -7.78
N SER A 167 -1.75 8.59 -7.49
CA SER A 167 -1.54 9.68 -8.45
C SER A 167 -0.86 9.24 -9.76
N GLU A 168 -0.04 8.19 -9.74
CA GLU A 168 0.61 7.67 -10.95
C GLU A 168 -0.32 6.82 -11.83
N PHE A 169 -1.25 6.10 -11.21
CA PHE A 169 -2.11 5.15 -11.91
C PHE A 169 -3.45 5.77 -12.34
N VAL A 170 -3.90 6.84 -11.69
CA VAL A 170 -5.10 7.57 -12.12
C VAL A 170 -4.79 8.56 -13.25
N LYS A 171 -5.74 8.69 -14.18
CA LYS A 171 -5.60 9.56 -15.38
C LYS A 171 -6.07 11.01 -15.15
N HIS A 172 -6.30 11.41 -13.91
CA HIS A 172 -6.81 12.72 -13.56
C HIS A 172 -6.10 13.29 -12.34
N GLU A 173 -6.00 14.61 -12.28
CA GLU A 173 -5.47 15.30 -11.12
C GLU A 173 -6.46 15.24 -9.95
N ASN A 174 -5.95 14.94 -8.76
CA ASN A 174 -6.71 15.02 -7.52
C ASN A 174 -5.99 15.97 -6.54
N TRP A 175 -6.48 17.20 -6.45
CA TRP A 175 -5.87 18.24 -5.60
C TRP A 175 -5.92 17.94 -4.12
N ASN A 176 -6.91 17.18 -3.66
CA ASN A 176 -6.95 16.79 -2.26
C ASN A 176 -5.83 15.77 -1.96
N VAL A 177 -5.63 14.80 -2.84
CA VAL A 177 -4.52 13.84 -2.76
C VAL A 177 -3.17 14.56 -2.75
N GLU A 178 -2.93 15.51 -3.66
CA GLU A 178 -1.66 16.26 -3.70
C GLU A 178 -1.44 17.10 -2.44
N LYS A 179 -2.49 17.70 -1.87
CA LYS A 179 -2.40 18.40 -0.58
C LYS A 179 -1.98 17.45 0.56
N LEU A 180 -2.58 16.26 0.63
CA LEU A 180 -2.24 15.27 1.65
C LEU A 180 -0.81 14.73 1.48
N LEU A 181 -0.36 14.58 0.23
CA LEU A 181 1.03 14.22 -0.08
C LEU A 181 2.01 15.27 0.43
N VAL A 182 1.77 16.56 0.18
CA VAL A 182 2.60 17.65 0.72
C VAL A 182 2.62 17.63 2.25
N GLN A 183 1.47 17.43 2.89
CA GLN A 183 1.40 17.36 4.35
C GLN A 183 2.17 16.17 4.92
N GLY A 184 1.94 14.98 4.37
CA GLY A 184 2.58 13.75 4.84
C GLY A 184 4.08 13.73 4.59
N THR A 185 4.53 14.15 3.40
CA THR A 185 5.97 14.30 3.11
C THR A 185 6.61 15.36 4.01
N GLY A 186 5.93 16.48 4.25
CA GLY A 186 6.38 17.49 5.22
C GLY A 186 6.56 16.93 6.63
N TYR A 187 5.64 16.07 7.09
CA TYR A 187 5.79 15.35 8.37
C TYR A 187 7.02 14.42 8.34
N MET A 188 7.17 13.61 7.30
CA MET A 188 8.31 12.70 7.15
C MET A 188 9.65 13.44 7.12
N LEU A 189 9.74 14.58 6.44
CA LEU A 189 10.95 15.41 6.37
C LEU A 189 11.36 15.97 7.74
N ARG A 190 10.40 16.36 8.60
CA ARG A 190 10.73 16.78 9.97
C ARG A 190 11.35 15.63 10.79
N HIS A 191 10.96 14.40 10.50
CA HIS A 191 11.58 13.17 11.05
C HIS A 191 12.88 12.79 10.31
N LYS A 192 13.41 13.65 9.43
CA LYS A 192 14.55 13.33 8.55
C LYS A 192 14.36 11.99 7.83
N MET A 193 13.12 11.68 7.45
CA MET A 193 12.65 10.44 6.83
C MET A 193 12.74 9.16 7.68
N PHE A 194 13.59 9.08 8.69
CA PHE A 194 13.80 7.82 9.43
C PHE A 194 14.01 7.97 10.94
N GLN A 195 14.00 9.18 11.49
CA GLN A 195 14.30 9.47 12.89
C GLN A 195 13.06 9.94 13.66
N ARG A 196 12.92 9.50 14.91
CA ARG A 196 11.89 10.03 15.82
C ARG A 196 12.22 11.46 16.22
N LEU A 197 11.21 12.34 16.22
CA LEU A 197 11.35 13.71 16.73
C LEU A 197 11.73 13.80 18.22
N SER A 198 11.41 12.78 19.03
CA SER A 198 11.60 12.83 20.48
C SER A 198 13.04 12.62 20.93
N ASP A 199 13.78 11.76 20.24
CA ASP A 199 15.10 11.30 20.66
C ASP A 199 16.12 11.16 19.51
N GLY A 200 15.73 11.49 18.27
CA GLY A 200 16.60 11.40 17.09
C GLY A 200 16.98 9.97 16.67
N LYS A 201 16.49 8.95 17.38
CA LYS A 201 16.78 7.54 17.07
C LYS A 201 15.92 7.06 15.89
N PRO A 202 16.31 5.98 15.20
CA PRO A 202 15.50 5.38 14.13
C PRO A 202 14.06 5.08 14.57
N ILE A 203 13.07 5.29 13.68
CA ILE A 203 11.65 5.02 13.97
C ILE A 203 11.44 3.59 14.49
N SER A 204 12.05 2.61 13.82
CA SER A 204 12.07 1.19 14.18
C SER A 204 13.46 0.60 13.90
N SER A 205 13.71 -0.62 14.37
CA SER A 205 14.91 -1.38 14.03
C SER A 205 15.02 -1.73 12.53
N HIS A 206 13.89 -1.68 11.81
CA HIS A 206 13.80 -2.13 10.41
C HIS A 206 13.85 -0.99 9.39
N ILE A 207 13.80 0.27 9.83
CA ILE A 207 13.65 1.41 8.91
C ILE A 207 14.84 1.62 7.97
N THR A 208 15.99 1.02 8.28
CA THR A 208 17.19 1.03 7.43
C THR A 208 17.41 -0.30 6.71
N ASP A 209 16.56 -1.30 6.93
CA ASP A 209 16.65 -2.59 6.24
C ASP A 209 16.25 -2.44 4.76
N ILE A 210 16.75 -3.34 3.92
CA ILE A 210 16.31 -3.44 2.52
C ILE A 210 15.25 -4.55 2.46
N MET A 211 13.99 -4.18 2.24
CA MET A 211 12.88 -5.12 2.18
C MET A 211 12.08 -4.94 0.88
N PHE A 212 11.77 -6.02 0.18
CA PHE A 212 10.92 -5.98 -1.00
C PHE A 212 10.17 -7.33 -1.17
N PRO A 213 8.85 -7.33 -1.49
CA PRO A 213 7.94 -6.17 -1.56
C PRO A 213 7.79 -5.49 -0.19
N GLN A 214 7.07 -4.38 -0.13
CA GLN A 214 6.88 -3.69 1.15
C GLN A 214 6.18 -4.58 2.19
N SER A 215 6.61 -4.46 3.45
CA SER A 215 6.02 -5.15 4.60
C SER A 215 5.21 -4.19 5.48
N TYR A 216 4.67 -4.68 6.61
CA TYR A 216 4.09 -3.81 7.63
C TYR A 216 5.11 -2.81 8.18
N ALA A 217 6.33 -3.28 8.48
CA ALA A 217 7.42 -2.41 8.88
C ALA A 217 7.84 -1.53 7.70
N LEU A 218 8.13 -0.26 8.00
CA LEU A 218 8.84 0.59 7.06
C LEU A 218 10.30 0.16 6.98
N SER A 219 10.86 0.34 5.80
CA SER A 219 12.23 -0.02 5.45
C SER A 219 12.84 1.06 4.55
N LEU A 220 14.13 0.94 4.25
CA LEU A 220 14.84 1.89 3.40
C LEU A 220 14.19 1.98 2.01
N THR A 221 13.73 0.85 1.47
CA THR A 221 13.08 0.79 0.15
C THR A 221 11.78 1.57 0.09
N ASP A 222 11.00 1.60 1.18
CA ASP A 222 9.80 2.44 1.29
C ASP A 222 10.15 3.92 1.22
N LEU A 223 11.18 4.34 1.96
CA LEU A 223 11.61 5.73 2.01
C LEU A 223 12.20 6.18 0.67
N THR A 224 13.03 5.35 0.04
CA THR A 224 13.58 5.66 -1.30
C THR A 224 12.50 5.70 -2.37
N TYR A 225 11.48 4.86 -2.27
CA TYR A 225 10.33 4.92 -3.19
C TYR A 225 9.61 6.27 -3.08
N ILE A 226 9.35 6.75 -1.85
CA ILE A 226 8.67 8.02 -1.61
C ILE A 226 9.52 9.19 -2.13
N VAL A 227 10.80 9.24 -1.75
CA VAL A 227 11.74 10.32 -2.14
C VAL A 227 12.01 10.32 -3.64
N GLY A 228 12.04 9.16 -4.29
CA GLY A 228 12.27 9.08 -5.74
C GLY A 228 11.14 9.69 -6.58
N LYS A 229 10.00 10.00 -5.95
CA LYS A 229 8.78 10.46 -6.63
C LYS A 229 8.28 11.82 -6.13
N ARG A 230 8.92 12.40 -5.11
CA ARG A 230 8.45 13.60 -4.39
C ARG A 230 9.61 14.54 -4.08
#